data_AF-A0A4V1G3Y0-F1
#
_entry.id   AF-A0A4V1G3Y0-F1
#
_cell.length_a   1.000
_cell.length_b   1.000
_cell.length_c   1.000
_cell.angle_alpha   90.00
_cell.angle_beta   90.00
_cell.angle_gamma   90.00
#
_symmetry.space_group_name_H-M   'P 1'
#
loop_
_entity.id
_entity.type
_entity.pdbx_description
1 polymer ?
#
loop_
_entity_poly.entity_id
_entity_poly.type
_entity_poly.pdbx_seq_one_letter_code
_entity_poly.pdbx_strand_id
1 'polypeptide(L)'
;MLLRECKVGILSLDYELGPDVMNGGDVAAAIVREQLYPEEIFLHTSSPSGRTRMYEMLYQHKPLGVKVHHGPMPAEYLKNAGYSEA
;
A
#
# COMPACT_ATOMS: atom_id res chain seq x y z
N MET A 1 -0.95 13.49 3.89
CA MET A 1 -0.90 12.05 3.57
C MET A 1 -1.16 11.33 4.87
N LEU A 2 -2.18 10.48 4.93
CA LEU A 2 -2.69 9.90 6.17
C LEU A 2 -1.62 9.27 7.07
N LEU A 3 -0.61 8.63 6.47
CA LEU A 3 0.50 8.00 7.19
C LEU A 3 1.35 8.97 8.03
N ARG A 4 1.28 10.28 7.79
CA ARG A 4 1.92 11.32 8.62
C ARG A 4 1.11 11.69 9.85
N GLU A 5 -0.19 11.42 9.82
CA GLU A 5 -1.15 11.95 10.77
C GLU A 5 -1.56 10.87 11.78
N CYS A 6 -1.48 9.59 11.41
CA CYS A 6 -1.80 8.49 12.31
C CYS A 6 -1.00 7.21 12.01
N LYS A 7 -0.98 6.30 12.98
CA LYS A 7 -0.47 4.94 12.79
C LYS A 7 -1.46 4.13 11.96
N VAL A 8 -0.99 3.60 10.83
CA VAL A 8 -1.78 2.73 9.97
C VAL A 8 -1.27 1.30 10.13
N GLY A 9 -2.16 0.38 10.50
CA GLY A 9 -1.84 -1.05 10.57
C GLY A 9 -1.71 -1.64 9.16
N ILE A 10 -2.79 -1.57 8.39
CA ILE A 10 -2.84 -2.12 7.02
C ILE A 10 -3.13 -1.01 6.02
N LEU A 11 -2.30 -0.94 4.97
CA LEU A 11 -2.49 -0.05 3.83
C LEU A 11 -2.83 -0.86 2.58
N SER A 12 -3.95 -0.53 1.95
CA SER A 12 -4.25 -0.98 0.60
C SER A 12 -3.91 0.17 -0.37
N LEU A 13 -2.94 -0.01 -1.26
CA LEU A 13 -2.42 1.03 -2.15
C LEU A 13 -2.71 0.71 -3.62
N ASP A 14 -3.33 1.65 -4.32
CA ASP A 14 -3.50 1.63 -5.77
C ASP A 14 -2.45 2.55 -6.43
N TYR A 15 -2.06 2.20 -7.66
CA TYR A 15 -1.21 3.02 -8.50
C TYR A 15 -1.96 4.21 -9.09
N GLU A 16 -3.23 4.02 -9.47
CA GLU A 16 -4.02 5.00 -10.22
C GLU A 16 -4.93 5.81 -9.28
N LEU A 17 -4.35 6.68 -8.47
CA LEU A 17 -5.08 7.44 -7.44
C LEU A 17 -5.95 8.59 -7.99
N GLY A 18 -5.90 8.84 -9.30
CA GLY A 18 -6.68 9.88 -10.00
C GLY A 18 -5.82 10.93 -10.72
N PRO A 19 -6.44 11.82 -11.49
CA PRO A 19 -5.76 12.92 -12.17
C PRO A 19 -5.27 13.98 -11.17
N ASP A 20 -4.15 14.63 -11.48
CA ASP A 20 -3.57 15.76 -10.72
C ASP A 20 -3.21 15.47 -9.25
N VAL A 21 -3.17 14.21 -8.85
CA VAL A 21 -2.66 13.74 -7.55
C VAL A 21 -1.41 12.89 -7.73
N MET A 22 -0.67 12.68 -6.64
CA MET A 22 0.40 11.68 -6.59
C MET A 22 -0.14 10.32 -7.03
N ASN A 23 0.58 9.61 -7.89
CA ASN A 23 0.27 8.21 -8.18
C ASN A 23 0.76 7.31 -7.03
N GLY A 24 0.37 6.04 -7.02
CA GLY A 24 0.80 5.11 -5.97
C GLY A 24 2.32 4.89 -5.92
N GLY A 25 3.03 5.06 -7.04
CA GLY A 25 4.49 5.06 -7.07
C GLY A 25 5.10 6.24 -6.30
N ASP A 26 4.52 7.44 -6.43
CA ASP A 26 4.94 8.62 -5.66
C ASP A 26 4.66 8.43 -4.16
N VAL A 27 3.52 7.83 -3.82
CA VAL A 27 3.19 7.44 -2.44
C VAL A 27 4.21 6.43 -1.90
N ALA A 28 4.54 5.38 -2.66
CA ALA A 28 5.55 4.40 -2.28
C ALA A 28 6.93 5.05 -2.06
N ALA A 29 7.32 5.98 -2.95
CA ALA A 29 8.56 6.74 -2.79
C ALA A 29 8.54 7.63 -1.54
N ALA A 30 7.40 8.26 -1.22
CA ALA A 30 7.25 9.04 0.00
C ALA A 30 7.32 8.17 1.27
N ILE A 31 6.72 6.97 1.26
CA ILE A 31 6.82 5.99 2.35
C ILE A 31 8.29 5.66 2.62
N VAL A 32 9.06 5.33 1.57
CA VAL A 32 10.49 5.03 1.69
C VAL A 32 11.26 6.24 2.22
N ARG A 33 11.11 7.40 1.56
CA ARG A 33 11.89 8.61 1.88
C ARG A 33 11.63 9.11 3.31
N GLU A 34 10.41 8.99 3.79
CA GLU A 34 10.00 9.50 5.10
C GLU A 34 9.92 8.42 6.17
N GLN A 35 10.22 7.16 5.83
CA GLN A 35 10.14 6.00 6.73
C GLN A 35 8.74 5.80 7.33
N LEU A 36 7.69 6.12 6.57
CA LEU A 36 6.28 6.07 6.99
C LEU A 36 5.65 4.71 6.70
N TYR A 37 6.25 3.64 7.21
CA TYR A 37 5.80 2.28 6.91
C TYR A 37 4.61 1.86 7.82
N PRO A 38 3.48 1.44 7.23
CA PRO A 38 2.48 0.65 7.96
C PRO A 38 3.01 -0.77 8.23
N GLU A 39 2.27 -1.55 9.02
CA GLU A 39 2.65 -2.94 9.36
C GLU A 39 2.51 -3.87 8.16
N GLU A 40 1.43 -3.74 7.38
CA GLU A 40 1.18 -4.52 6.15
C GLU A 40 0.73 -3.62 5.00
N ILE A 41 1.24 -3.89 3.78
CA ILE A 41 0.89 -3.17 2.55
C ILE A 41 0.38 -4.17 1.50
N PHE A 42 -0.81 -3.93 0.94
CA PHE A 42 -1.38 -4.66 -0.20
C PHE A 42 -1.45 -3.75 -1.42
N LEU A 43 -1.05 -4.27 -2.59
CA LEU A 43 -1.00 -3.52 -3.84
C LEU A 43 -2.15 -3.94 -4.75
N HIS A 44 -3.25 -3.18 -4.71
CA HIS A 44 -4.53 -3.52 -5.36
C HIS A 44 -4.75 -2.78 -6.68
N THR A 45 -3.72 -2.68 -7.51
CA THR A 45 -3.81 -1.91 -8.75
C THR A 45 -4.12 -2.77 -9.98
N SER A 46 -4.85 -2.17 -10.93
CA SER A 46 -5.08 -2.68 -12.29
C SER A 46 -3.79 -2.74 -13.13
N SER A 47 -2.81 -1.87 -12.84
CA SER A 47 -1.57 -1.71 -13.61
C SER A 47 -0.50 -2.70 -13.16
N PRO A 48 -0.14 -3.73 -13.96
CA PRO A 48 0.86 -4.71 -13.55
C PRO A 48 2.24 -4.09 -13.37
N SER A 49 2.63 -3.16 -14.26
CA SER A 49 3.90 -2.44 -14.18
C SER A 49 3.94 -1.50 -12.97
N GLY A 50 2.83 -0.81 -12.69
CA GLY A 50 2.69 0.01 -11.48
C GLY A 50 2.84 -0.82 -10.21
N ARG A 51 2.20 -2.01 -10.16
CA ARG A 51 2.32 -2.95 -9.05
C ARG A 51 3.75 -3.40 -8.82
N THR A 52 4.44 -3.86 -9.86
CA THR A 52 5.84 -4.30 -9.77
C THR A 52 6.74 -3.18 -9.29
N ARG A 53 6.61 -1.97 -9.86
CA ARG A 53 7.40 -0.79 -9.46
C ARG A 53 7.21 -0.44 -7.98
N MET A 54 5.97 -0.38 -7.51
CA MET A 54 5.68 -0.11 -6.10
C MET A 54 6.23 -1.21 -5.19
N TYR A 55 6.04 -2.47 -5.58
CA TYR A 55 6.49 -3.61 -4.80
C TYR A 55 8.00 -3.64 -4.65
N GLU A 56 8.75 -3.52 -5.74
CA GLU A 56 10.21 -3.52 -5.71
C GLU A 56 10.74 -2.39 -4.84
N MET A 57 10.21 -1.17 -5.03
CA MET A 57 10.57 0.01 -4.24
C MET A 57 10.36 -0.22 -2.74
N LEU A 58 9.17 -0.69 -2.35
CA LEU A 58 8.84 -0.91 -0.94
C LEU A 58 9.61 -2.09 -0.36
N TYR A 59 9.69 -3.20 -1.08
CA TYR A 59 10.31 -4.44 -0.61
C TYR A 59 11.81 -4.29 -0.38
N GLN A 60 12.51 -3.54 -1.24
CA GLN A 60 13.94 -3.29 -1.10
C GLN A 60 14.29 -2.42 0.12
N HIS A 61 13.37 -1.58 0.58
CA HIS A 61 13.65 -0.57 1.60
C HIS A 61 12.89 -0.76 2.91
N LYS A 62 11.91 -1.67 2.95
CA LYS A 62 11.06 -1.86 4.15
C LYS A 62 11.90 -2.28 5.37
N PRO A 63 11.56 -1.80 6.57
CA PRO A 63 12.10 -2.33 7.82
C PRO A 63 11.80 -3.82 8.02
N LEU A 64 12.52 -4.43 8.95
CA LEU A 64 12.21 -5.78 9.43
C LEU A 64 10.82 -5.78 10.07
N GLY A 65 10.00 -6.79 9.76
CA GLY A 65 8.63 -6.94 10.28
C GLY A 65 7.53 -6.33 9.42
N VAL A 66 7.83 -5.35 8.57
CA VAL A 66 6.85 -4.83 7.59
C VAL A 66 6.60 -5.86 6.52
N LYS A 67 5.34 -6.10 6.15
CA LYS A 67 4.96 -6.99 5.05
C LYS A 67 4.47 -6.19 3.85
N VAL A 68 4.92 -6.59 2.67
CA VAL A 68 4.46 -6.02 1.40
C VAL A 68 3.97 -7.18 0.55
N HIS A 69 2.73 -7.10 0.09
CA HIS A 69 2.07 -8.12 -0.70
C HIS A 69 1.94 -7.63 -2.15
N HIS A 70 2.45 -8.44 -3.09
CA HIS A 70 2.37 -8.16 -4.53
C HIS A 70 0.98 -8.50 -5.10
N GLY A 71 -0.07 -7.94 -4.50
CA GLY A 71 -1.45 -8.23 -4.86
C GLY A 71 -2.46 -7.61 -3.91
N PRO A 72 -3.75 -7.72 -4.25
CA PRO A 72 -4.82 -7.20 -3.41
C PRO A 72 -4.89 -7.95 -2.08
N MET A 73 -5.55 -7.32 -1.11
CA MET A 73 -5.89 -7.93 0.16
C MET A 73 -6.79 -9.17 -0.07
N PRO A 74 -6.46 -10.35 0.49
CA PRO A 74 -7.32 -11.52 0.43
C PRO A 74 -8.69 -11.25 1.06
N ALA A 75 -9.74 -11.88 0.54
CA ALA A 75 -11.11 -11.65 0.98
C ALA A 75 -11.32 -11.97 2.48
N GLU A 76 -10.52 -12.85 3.05
CA GLU A 76 -10.57 -13.23 4.46
C GLU A 76 -10.27 -12.05 5.41
N TYR A 77 -9.48 -11.07 4.96
CA TYR A 77 -9.20 -9.87 5.75
C TYR A 77 -10.40 -8.92 5.82
N LEU A 78 -11.23 -8.87 4.78
CA LEU A 78 -12.41 -8.00 4.74
C LEU A 78 -13.48 -8.42 5.77
N LYS A 79 -13.61 -9.73 6.00
CA LYS A 79 -14.53 -10.29 7.01
C LYS A 79 -14.18 -9.83 8.43
N ASN A 80 -12.89 -9.65 8.73
CA ASN A 80 -12.43 -9.20 10.04
C ASN A 80 -12.41 -7.66 10.16
N ALA A 81 -12.38 -6.94 9.04
CA ALA A 81 -12.43 -5.48 8.99
C ALA A 81 -13.86 -4.91 9.08
N GLY A 82 -14.88 -5.75 9.27
CA GLY A 82 -16.28 -5.34 9.39
C GLY A 82 -16.97 -5.02 8.06
N TYR A 83 -16.36 -5.38 6.93
CA TYR A 83 -17.03 -5.31 5.63
C TYR A 83 -17.89 -6.56 5.45
N SER A 84 -19.21 -6.44 5.65
CA SER A 84 -20.18 -7.43 5.14
C SER A 84 -20.55 -7.07 3.71
N GLU A 85 -20.52 -8.04 2.79
CA GLU A 85 -21.20 -7.91 1.50
C GLU A 85 -22.68 -7.64 1.79
N ALA A 86 -23.18 -6.49 1.31
CA ALA A 86 -24.59 -6.12 1.38
C ALA A 86 -25.39 -6.89 0.31
#